data_AF-A0A1I5NZU4-F1
#
_entry.id   AF-A0A1I5NZU4-F1
#
_cell.length_a   1.000
_cell.length_b   1.000
_cell.length_c   1.000
_cell.angle_alpha   90.00
_cell.angle_beta   90.00
_cell.angle_gamma   90.00
#
_symmetry.space_group_name_H-M   'P 1'
#
loop_
_entity.id
_entity.type
_entity.pdbx_description
1 polymer ?
#
loop_
_entity_poly.entity_id
_entity_poly.type
_entity_poly.pdbx_seq_one_letter_code
_entity_poly.pdbx_strand_id
1 'polypeptide(L)'
;MGAGLDYSKKIEALGDKTVFKVAVAGFNYSTDYDDTSVHYDADLKLANIGLLLDYHPFSGGFYISAGAYYNGNSIDFQATPTNGTYDINGNTYDATELGYLKGETNFNKFAPFIGIGYDNSIFGNGNLFLSSKLGAMYQGSPNIDLTGVCGQAIEGTAKCVQLQNDIEIEQQSLNDDADSFKWWPVISVGVTYKF
;
A
#
# COMPACT_ATOMS: atom_id res chain seq x y z
N MET A 1 -6.25 0.56 3.20
CA MET A 1 -6.74 1.80 2.55
C MET A 1 -6.97 2.95 3.53
N GLY A 2 -7.22 2.70 4.82
CA GLY A 2 -7.42 3.78 5.80
C GLY A 2 -8.90 4.08 6.05
N ALA A 3 -9.18 5.28 6.53
CA ALA A 3 -10.54 5.80 6.68
C ALA A 3 -10.94 6.55 5.40
N GLY A 4 -12.24 6.58 5.09
CA GLY A 4 -12.70 7.15 3.82
C GLY A 4 -14.19 7.43 3.76
N LEU A 5 -14.60 8.00 2.63
CA LEU A 5 -15.97 8.29 2.26
C LEU A 5 -16.27 7.71 0.89
N ASP A 6 -17.43 7.08 0.78
CA ASP A 6 -17.95 6.56 -0.47
C ASP A 6 -19.24 7.33 -0.84
N TYR A 7 -19.33 7.80 -2.08
CA TYR A 7 -20.57 8.28 -2.67
C TYR A 7 -21.08 7.22 -3.65
N SER A 8 -22.34 6.82 -3.53
CA SER A 8 -22.96 5.83 -4.42
C SER A 8 -24.28 6.33 -5.00
N LYS A 9 -24.55 5.93 -6.25
CA LYS A 9 -25.79 6.27 -6.96
C LYS A 9 -26.18 5.17 -7.93
N LYS A 10 -27.48 4.86 -8.02
CA LYS A 10 -28.00 3.96 -9.06
C LYS A 10 -27.72 4.53 -10.46
N ILE A 11 -27.32 3.66 -11.39
CA ILE A 11 -27.30 4.01 -12.81
C ILE A 11 -28.53 3.38 -13.47
N GLU A 12 -29.60 4.16 -13.64
CA GLU A 12 -30.86 3.68 -14.24
C GLU A 12 -30.65 3.11 -15.66
N ALA A 13 -29.71 3.68 -16.43
CA ALA A 13 -29.37 3.21 -17.76
C ALA A 13 -28.74 1.80 -17.81
N LEU A 14 -28.20 1.30 -16.68
CA LEU A 14 -27.59 -0.02 -16.54
C LEU A 14 -28.47 -0.99 -15.71
N GLY A 15 -29.73 -0.62 -15.48
CA GLY A 15 -30.68 -1.37 -14.66
C GLY A 15 -30.68 -0.97 -13.18
N ASP A 16 -31.74 -1.37 -12.49
CA ASP A 16 -31.99 -1.08 -11.08
C ASP A 16 -31.05 -1.81 -10.10
N LYS A 17 -30.27 -2.77 -10.61
CA LYS A 17 -29.29 -3.59 -9.88
C LYS A 17 -27.86 -3.08 -9.92
N THR A 18 -27.61 -1.99 -10.67
CA THR A 18 -26.25 -1.46 -10.87
C THR A 18 -26.09 -0.12 -10.17
N VAL A 19 -25.03 0.00 -9.37
CA VAL A 19 -24.71 1.18 -8.58
C VAL A 19 -23.31 1.65 -8.95
N PHE A 20 -23.20 2.92 -9.28
CA PHE A 20 -21.90 3.59 -9.41
C PHE A 20 -21.44 4.07 -8.05
N LYS A 21 -20.14 3.93 -7.79
CA LYS A 21 -19.52 4.37 -6.54
C LYS A 21 -18.21 5.09 -6.80
N VAL A 22 -18.06 6.24 -6.15
CA VAL A 22 -16.80 6.96 -6.02
C VAL A 22 -16.32 6.80 -4.58
N ALA A 23 -15.11 6.30 -4.40
CA ALA A 23 -14.52 6.06 -3.09
C ALA A 23 -13.30 6.95 -2.90
N VAL A 24 -13.15 7.58 -1.75
CA VAL A 24 -11.92 8.31 -1.36
C VAL A 24 -11.50 7.81 0.01
N ALA A 25 -10.28 7.30 0.13
CA ALA A 25 -9.75 6.80 1.38
C ALA A 25 -8.29 7.22 1.57
N GLY A 26 -7.92 7.46 2.82
CA GLY A 26 -6.53 7.74 3.15
C GLY A 26 -6.19 7.46 4.60
N PHE A 27 -4.88 7.36 4.84
CA PHE A 27 -4.29 7.17 6.15
C PHE A 27 -2.82 7.57 6.06
N ASN A 28 -2.33 8.27 7.07
CA ASN A 28 -0.91 8.56 7.21
C ASN A 28 -0.48 8.05 8.58
N TYR A 29 0.66 7.39 8.63
CA TYR A 29 1.28 6.94 9.86
C TYR A 29 2.78 7.07 9.74
N SER A 30 3.38 7.74 10.70
CA SER A 30 4.82 7.94 10.81
C SER A 30 5.24 7.37 12.16
N THR A 31 6.34 6.64 12.19
CA THR A 31 6.92 6.11 13.43
C THR A 31 8.43 6.24 13.41
N ASP A 32 8.96 6.51 14.59
CA ASP A 32 10.38 6.58 14.89
C ASP A 32 10.61 5.57 16.03
N TYR A 33 11.58 4.67 15.85
CA TYR A 33 11.86 3.61 16.81
C TYR A 33 13.36 3.30 16.87
N ASP A 34 13.92 3.41 18.08
CA ASP A 34 15.25 2.93 18.41
C ASP A 34 15.22 1.46 18.84
N ASP A 35 15.87 0.60 18.06
CA ASP A 35 16.33 -0.71 18.52
C ASP A 35 17.76 -0.60 19.06
N THR A 36 18.20 -1.64 19.78
CA THR A 36 19.50 -1.73 20.46
C THR A 36 20.69 -1.39 19.54
N SER A 37 20.57 -1.66 18.24
CA SER A 37 21.62 -1.42 17.24
C SER A 37 21.19 -0.55 16.06
N VAL A 38 19.90 -0.25 15.87
CA VAL A 38 19.43 0.47 14.67
C VAL A 38 18.34 1.46 15.05
N HIS A 39 18.45 2.67 14.54
CA HIS A 39 17.38 3.65 14.55
C HIS A 39 16.55 3.52 13.27
N TYR A 40 15.23 3.36 13.40
CA TYR A 40 14.29 3.21 12.30
C TYR A 40 13.31 4.39 12.24
N ASP A 41 13.22 5.01 11.06
CA ASP A 41 12.16 5.94 10.70
C ASP A 41 11.32 5.28 9.60
N ALA A 42 10.00 5.25 9.76
CA ALA A 42 9.09 4.70 8.76
C ALA A 42 7.84 5.57 8.58
N ASP A 43 7.57 5.89 7.32
CA ASP A 43 6.45 6.68 6.86
C ASP A 43 5.54 5.84 5.93
N LEU A 44 4.30 5.64 6.35
CA LEU A 44 3.25 4.99 5.57
C LEU A 44 2.23 6.04 5.13
N LYS A 45 2.09 6.21 3.82
CA LYS A 45 1.07 7.05 3.21
C LYS A 45 0.13 6.22 2.36
N LEU A 46 -1.14 6.21 2.72
CA LEU A 46 -2.22 5.61 1.94
C LEU A 46 -3.11 6.72 1.39
N ALA A 47 -3.29 6.75 0.08
CA ALA A 47 -4.18 7.71 -0.59
C ALA A 47 -4.79 7.05 -1.82
N ASN A 48 -6.10 6.81 -1.81
CA ASN A 48 -6.78 6.05 -2.84
C ASN A 48 -8.05 6.77 -3.29
N ILE A 49 -8.25 6.86 -4.61
CA ILE A 49 -9.50 7.33 -5.22
C ILE A 49 -10.01 6.23 -6.12
N GLY A 50 -11.22 5.74 -5.89
CA GLY A 50 -11.82 4.62 -6.61
C GLY A 50 -13.02 5.02 -7.44
N LEU A 51 -13.13 4.41 -8.61
CA LEU A 51 -14.35 4.39 -9.42
C LEU A 51 -14.80 2.94 -9.56
N LEU A 52 -15.99 2.63 -9.05
CA LEU A 52 -16.49 1.27 -8.91
C LEU A 52 -17.91 1.15 -9.46
N LEU A 53 -18.23 -0.05 -9.92
CA LEU A 53 -19.56 -0.50 -10.24
C LEU A 53 -19.91 -1.69 -9.35
N ASP A 54 -20.98 -1.54 -8.58
CA ASP A 54 -21.53 -2.58 -7.73
C ASP A 54 -22.78 -3.15 -8.41
N TYR A 55 -22.75 -4.44 -8.69
CA TYR A 55 -23.87 -5.20 -9.24
C TYR A 55 -24.51 -6.04 -8.13
N HIS A 56 -25.82 -5.92 -7.95
CA HIS A 56 -26.60 -6.62 -6.92
C HIS A 56 -27.46 -7.75 -7.55
N PRO A 57 -26.96 -9.00 -7.66
CA PRO A 57 -27.64 -10.05 -8.42
C PRO A 57 -29.03 -10.37 -7.87
N PHE A 58 -29.16 -10.34 -6.55
CA PHE A 58 -30.35 -10.75 -5.80
C PHE A 58 -31.27 -9.59 -5.39
N SER A 59 -31.01 -8.37 -5.88
CA SER A 59 -31.79 -7.17 -5.52
C SER A 59 -31.87 -6.94 -4.00
N GLY A 60 -30.77 -7.20 -3.31
CA GLY A 60 -30.63 -7.04 -1.86
C GLY A 60 -29.24 -6.51 -1.51
N GLY A 61 -28.82 -6.65 -0.24
CA GLY A 61 -27.58 -6.06 0.23
C GLY A 61 -26.30 -6.61 -0.42
N PHE A 62 -26.31 -7.87 -0.85
CA PHE A 62 -25.13 -8.48 -1.46
C PHE A 62 -24.83 -7.88 -2.84
N TYR A 63 -23.56 -7.53 -3.07
CA TYR A 63 -23.07 -7.05 -4.37
C TYR A 63 -21.71 -7.63 -4.75
N ILE A 64 -21.47 -7.67 -6.07
CA ILE A 64 -20.17 -7.88 -6.68
C ILE A 64 -19.70 -6.53 -7.18
N SER A 65 -18.46 -6.16 -6.87
CA SER A 65 -17.87 -4.87 -7.21
C SER A 65 -16.72 -5.05 -8.17
N ALA A 66 -16.66 -4.22 -9.20
CA ALA A 66 -15.53 -4.14 -10.12
C ALA A 66 -15.26 -2.69 -10.48
N GLY A 67 -13.99 -2.37 -10.73
CA GLY A 67 -13.59 -1.03 -11.14
C GLY A 67 -12.09 -0.84 -11.05
N ALA A 68 -11.66 0.36 -10.72
CA ALA A 68 -10.26 0.65 -10.53
C ALA A 68 -10.05 1.77 -9.51
N TYR A 69 -8.87 1.78 -8.93
CA TYR A 69 -8.40 2.83 -8.05
C TYR A 69 -7.22 3.55 -8.68
N TYR A 70 -7.18 4.86 -8.47
CA TYR A 70 -5.95 5.61 -8.43
C TYR A 70 -5.23 5.32 -7.09
N ASN A 71 -4.12 4.59 -7.15
CA ASN A 71 -3.30 4.19 -6.02
C ASN A 71 -2.16 5.20 -5.80
N GLY A 72 -2.34 6.05 -4.80
CA GLY A 72 -1.35 7.01 -4.31
C GLY A 72 -0.61 6.53 -3.08
N ASN A 73 -0.59 5.22 -2.81
CA ASN A 73 0.12 4.68 -1.66
C ASN A 73 1.64 4.81 -1.87
N SER A 74 2.36 5.08 -0.78
CA SER A 74 3.82 5.01 -0.71
C SER A 74 4.23 4.52 0.68
N ILE A 75 5.39 3.88 0.74
CA ILE A 75 6.03 3.45 1.97
C ILE A 75 7.47 3.91 1.89
N ASP A 76 7.87 4.75 2.83
CA ASP A 76 9.24 5.23 2.94
C ASP A 76 9.80 4.72 4.27
N PHE A 77 11.03 4.22 4.27
CA PHE A 77 11.72 3.82 5.48
C PHE A 77 13.18 4.26 5.44
N GLN A 78 13.73 4.53 6.61
CA GLN A 78 15.15 4.79 6.80
C GLN A 78 15.64 3.99 8.01
N ALA A 79 16.71 3.23 7.81
CA ALA A 79 17.42 2.51 8.86
C ALA A 79 18.81 3.12 9.04
N THR A 80 19.15 3.50 10.27
CA THR A 80 20.43 4.11 10.64
C THR A 80 21.12 3.22 11.67
N PRO A 81 22.16 2.45 11.27
CA PRO A 81 22.97 1.67 12.19
C PRO A 81 23.60 2.52 13.30
N THR A 82 23.55 2.05 14.54
CA THR A 82 24.13 2.72 15.71
C THR A 82 25.24 1.90 16.36
N ASN A 83 25.21 0.56 16.29
CA ASN A 83 26.29 -0.32 16.74
C ASN A 83 26.18 -1.72 16.10
N GLY A 84 27.16 -2.59 16.36
CA GLY A 84 27.15 -3.97 15.87
C GLY A 84 27.57 -4.10 14.40
N THR A 85 27.14 -5.20 13.79
CA THR A 85 27.52 -5.64 12.44
C THR A 85 26.28 -6.05 11.65
N TYR A 86 26.32 -5.82 10.34
CA TYR A 86 25.20 -6.06 9.42
C TYR A 86 25.68 -6.82 8.20
N ASP A 87 24.89 -7.80 7.79
CA ASP A 87 25.15 -8.55 6.58
C ASP A 87 24.30 -7.99 5.44
N ILE A 88 24.95 -7.51 4.39
CA ILE A 88 24.33 -6.99 3.17
C ILE A 88 24.89 -7.78 2.00
N ASN A 89 24.02 -8.48 1.25
CA ASN A 89 24.42 -9.36 0.15
C ASN A 89 25.53 -10.37 0.53
N GLY A 90 25.49 -10.88 1.77
CA GLY A 90 26.48 -11.85 2.29
C GLY A 90 27.83 -11.26 2.71
N ASN A 91 28.00 -9.94 2.67
CA ASN A 91 29.17 -9.23 3.18
C ASN A 91 28.84 -8.55 4.52
N THR A 92 29.74 -8.67 5.49
CA THR A 92 29.57 -8.08 6.82
C THR A 92 30.19 -6.68 6.88
N TYR A 93 29.40 -5.72 7.37
CA TYR A 93 29.76 -4.33 7.59
C TYR A 93 29.58 -3.94 9.06
N ASP A 94 30.55 -3.23 9.63
CA ASP A 94 30.39 -2.64 10.96
C ASP A 94 29.46 -1.41 10.89
N ALA A 95 28.76 -1.09 11.98
CA ALA A 95 27.88 0.07 12.05
C ALA A 95 28.58 1.40 11.66
N THR A 96 29.87 1.55 11.96
CA THR A 96 30.66 2.75 11.62
C THR A 96 30.95 2.88 10.12
N GLU A 97 30.80 1.78 9.38
CA GLU A 97 30.98 1.70 7.94
C GLU A 97 29.68 1.98 7.18
N LEU A 98 28.55 2.07 7.89
CA LEU A 98 27.23 2.35 7.34
C LEU A 98 26.76 3.74 7.81
N GLY A 99 26.24 4.54 6.88
CA GLY A 99 25.62 5.83 7.19
C GLY A 99 24.13 5.63 7.51
N TYR A 100 23.33 5.50 6.47
CA TYR A 100 21.93 5.08 6.56
C TYR A 100 21.54 4.29 5.31
N LEU A 101 20.49 3.50 5.42
CA LEU A 101 19.82 2.85 4.32
C LEU A 101 18.40 3.39 4.23
N LYS A 102 18.08 4.04 3.11
CA LYS A 102 16.72 4.48 2.80
C LYS A 102 16.10 3.50 1.82
N GLY A 103 14.83 3.16 2.01
CA GLY A 103 14.05 2.48 1.00
C GLY A 103 12.72 3.17 0.74
N GLU A 104 12.38 3.31 -0.52
CA GLU A 104 11.12 3.88 -0.99
C GLU A 104 10.39 2.82 -1.80
N THR A 105 9.14 2.54 -1.44
CA THR A 105 8.29 1.60 -2.17
C THR A 105 7.14 2.35 -2.83
N ASN A 106 7.10 2.27 -4.16
CA ASN A 106 6.10 2.89 -5.01
C ASN A 106 5.22 1.83 -5.69
N PHE A 107 3.95 2.15 -5.90
CA PHE A 107 2.98 1.26 -6.55
C PHE A 107 2.42 1.89 -7.84
N ASN A 108 1.94 1.04 -8.77
CA ASN A 108 1.32 1.54 -9.99
C ASN A 108 0.09 2.38 -9.67
N LYS A 109 0.00 3.55 -10.32
CA LYS A 109 -1.09 4.50 -10.06
C LYS A 109 -2.45 3.97 -10.48
N PHE A 110 -2.56 3.20 -11.55
CA PHE A 110 -3.83 2.61 -11.96
C PHE A 110 -3.90 1.15 -11.47
N ALA A 111 -4.88 0.86 -10.63
CA ALA A 111 -4.98 -0.43 -9.99
C ALA A 111 -6.40 -1.01 -10.13
N PRO A 112 -6.64 -1.96 -11.06
CA PRO A 112 -7.91 -2.65 -11.20
C PRO A 112 -8.35 -3.30 -9.89
N PHE A 113 -9.66 -3.35 -9.65
CA PHE A 113 -10.23 -3.90 -8.44
C PHE A 113 -11.38 -4.85 -8.73
N ILE A 114 -11.43 -5.92 -7.95
CA ILE A 114 -12.57 -6.82 -7.87
C ILE A 114 -12.85 -7.17 -6.42
N GLY A 115 -14.13 -7.27 -6.08
CA GLY A 115 -14.53 -7.65 -4.73
C GLY A 115 -15.99 -8.00 -4.63
N ILE A 116 -16.39 -8.32 -3.41
CA ILE A 116 -17.76 -8.56 -2.99
C ILE A 116 -18.04 -7.72 -1.75
N GLY A 117 -19.32 -7.48 -1.48
CA GLY A 117 -19.69 -6.76 -0.27
C GLY A 117 -21.15 -6.90 0.06
N TYR A 118 -21.51 -6.23 1.16
CA TYR A 118 -22.87 -6.11 1.62
C TYR A 118 -23.18 -4.64 1.89
N ASP A 119 -24.22 -4.12 1.26
CA ASP A 119 -24.81 -2.80 1.51
C ASP A 119 -26.27 -2.83 1.04
N ASN A 120 -27.19 -2.83 1.99
CA ASN A 120 -28.63 -2.87 1.71
C ASN A 120 -29.28 -1.48 1.61
N SER A 121 -28.49 -0.40 1.56
CA SER A 121 -29.03 0.97 1.49
C SER A 121 -29.94 1.18 0.28
N ILE A 122 -29.63 0.50 -0.82
CA ILE A 122 -30.29 0.64 -2.11
C ILE A 122 -31.69 -0.01 -2.19
N PHE A 123 -31.89 -1.14 -1.49
CA PHE A 123 -33.12 -1.94 -1.53
C PHE A 123 -33.88 -1.95 -0.19
N GLY A 124 -33.21 -1.58 0.90
CA GLY A 124 -33.79 -1.57 2.24
C GLY A 124 -34.62 -0.34 2.54
N ASN A 125 -35.55 -0.47 3.49
CA ASN A 125 -36.32 0.64 4.02
C ASN A 125 -35.55 1.34 5.15
N GLY A 126 -35.56 2.68 5.16
CA GLY A 126 -34.84 3.50 6.13
C GLY A 126 -33.63 4.22 5.55
N ASN A 127 -32.87 4.89 6.43
CA ASN A 127 -31.83 5.83 6.04
C ASN A 127 -30.43 5.43 6.55
N LEU A 128 -30.30 4.46 7.46
CA LEU A 128 -29.02 4.04 8.03
C LEU A 128 -28.79 2.55 7.82
N PHE A 129 -27.63 2.20 7.29
CA PHE A 129 -27.26 0.84 6.92
C PHE A 129 -25.81 0.55 7.29
N LEU A 130 -25.51 -0.72 7.59
CA LEU A 130 -24.13 -1.19 7.65
C LEU A 130 -23.66 -1.61 6.27
N SER A 131 -22.39 -1.35 6.01
CA SER A 131 -21.72 -1.71 4.77
C SER A 131 -20.43 -2.46 5.06
N SER A 132 -20.12 -3.44 4.21
CA SER A 132 -18.86 -4.15 4.23
C SER A 132 -18.40 -4.48 2.81
N LYS A 133 -17.08 -4.62 2.63
CA LYS A 133 -16.45 -4.97 1.37
C LYS A 133 -15.20 -5.81 1.64
N LEU A 134 -15.03 -6.84 0.83
CA LEU A 134 -13.84 -7.67 0.74
C LEU A 134 -13.45 -7.78 -0.73
N GLY A 135 -12.22 -7.47 -1.06
CA GLY A 135 -11.73 -7.58 -2.42
C GLY A 135 -10.23 -7.50 -2.51
N ALA A 136 -9.74 -7.38 -3.74
CA ALA A 136 -8.34 -7.19 -4.01
C ALA A 136 -8.15 -6.18 -5.13
N MET A 137 -7.15 -5.32 -4.93
CA MET A 137 -6.66 -4.37 -5.90
C MET A 137 -5.42 -4.96 -6.58
N TYR A 138 -5.42 -5.08 -7.89
CA TYR A 138 -4.23 -5.40 -8.66
C TYR A 138 -3.39 -4.13 -8.83
N GLN A 139 -2.34 -3.98 -8.04
CA GLN A 139 -1.44 -2.82 -8.08
C GLN A 139 -0.17 -3.08 -8.91
N GLY A 140 -0.04 -4.29 -9.48
CA GLY A 140 1.18 -4.74 -10.14
C GLY A 140 2.36 -4.86 -9.17
N SER A 141 3.55 -5.10 -9.70
CA SER A 141 4.76 -5.23 -8.88
C SER A 141 5.06 -3.90 -8.18
N PRO A 142 5.29 -3.91 -6.86
CA PRO A 142 5.89 -2.77 -6.17
C PRO A 142 7.28 -2.47 -6.75
N ASN A 143 7.62 -1.20 -6.91
CA ASN A 143 8.98 -0.78 -7.22
C ASN A 143 9.64 -0.36 -5.90
N ILE A 144 10.71 -1.05 -5.53
CA ILE A 144 11.52 -0.76 -4.34
C ILE A 144 12.80 -0.09 -4.79
N ASP A 145 13.00 1.15 -4.37
CA ASP A 145 14.21 1.91 -4.57
C ASP A 145 14.99 1.94 -3.25
N LEU A 146 16.21 1.40 -3.23
CA LEU A 146 17.09 1.45 -2.07
C LEU A 146 18.20 2.48 -2.32
N THR A 147 18.56 3.22 -1.28
CA THR A 147 19.68 4.16 -1.30
C THR A 147 20.47 4.02 -0.01
N GLY A 148 21.71 3.56 -0.13
CA GLY A 148 22.63 3.49 0.99
C GLY A 148 23.64 4.62 0.99
N VAL A 149 23.99 5.11 2.16
CA VAL A 149 25.11 6.03 2.35
C VAL A 149 26.24 5.31 3.07
N CYS A 150 27.45 5.44 2.54
CA CYS A 150 28.66 4.92 3.19
C CYS A 150 28.92 5.68 4.50
N GLY A 151 29.27 4.93 5.54
CA GLY A 151 29.72 5.51 6.80
C GLY A 151 31.10 6.16 6.64
N GLN A 152 31.43 7.07 7.57
CA GLN A 152 32.69 7.83 7.56
C GLN A 152 33.93 6.94 7.58
N ALA A 153 33.84 5.72 8.13
CA ALA A 153 34.96 4.79 8.19
C ALA A 153 35.43 4.27 6.82
N ILE A 154 34.53 4.23 5.82
CA ILE A 154 34.81 3.67 4.49
C ILE A 154 34.57 4.66 3.35
N GLU A 155 34.14 5.89 3.64
CA GLU A 155 33.85 6.90 2.62
C GLU A 155 35.06 7.13 1.69
N GLY A 156 34.81 7.16 0.38
CA GLY A 156 35.86 7.32 -0.63
C GLY A 156 36.80 6.11 -0.82
N THR A 157 36.54 5.00 -0.14
CA THR A 157 37.35 3.77 -0.27
C THR A 157 36.71 2.75 -1.22
N ALA A 158 37.48 1.74 -1.62
CA ALA A 158 36.96 0.61 -2.40
C ALA A 158 35.84 -0.16 -1.67
N LYS A 159 35.85 -0.17 -0.33
CA LYS A 159 34.81 -0.83 0.47
C LYS A 159 33.46 -0.10 0.39
N CYS A 160 33.48 1.23 0.22
CA CYS A 160 32.25 1.99 -0.06
C CYS A 160 31.68 1.63 -1.44
N VAL A 161 32.52 1.45 -2.47
CA VAL A 161 32.06 0.98 -3.78
C VAL A 161 31.46 -0.43 -3.68
N GLN A 162 32.06 -1.31 -2.88
CA GLN A 162 31.49 -2.64 -2.61
C GLN A 162 30.11 -2.56 -1.95
N LEU A 163 29.96 -1.73 -0.90
CA LEU A 163 28.69 -1.52 -0.22
C LEU A 163 27.59 -1.05 -1.19
N GLN A 164 27.90 -0.10 -2.08
CA GLN A 164 26.92 0.37 -3.06
C GLN A 164 26.49 -0.74 -4.03
N ASN A 165 27.42 -1.55 -4.53
CA ASN A 165 27.09 -2.70 -5.37
C ASN A 165 26.25 -3.74 -4.62
N ASP A 166 26.57 -4.00 -3.36
CA ASP A 166 25.81 -4.94 -2.52
C ASP A 166 24.37 -4.46 -2.29
N ILE A 167 24.16 -3.15 -2.11
CA ILE A 167 22.82 -2.56 -1.98
C ILE A 167 22.05 -2.60 -3.29
N GLU A 168 22.70 -2.37 -4.43
CA GLU A 168 22.05 -2.52 -5.75
C GLU A 168 21.61 -3.96 -6.02
N ILE A 169 22.43 -4.95 -5.62
CA ILE A 169 22.07 -6.37 -5.73
C ILE A 169 20.91 -6.71 -4.80
N GLU A 170 20.96 -6.24 -3.55
CA GLU A 170 19.88 -6.41 -2.57
C GLU A 170 18.57 -5.79 -3.09
N GLN A 171 18.63 -4.58 -3.68
CA GLN A 171 17.48 -3.94 -4.29
C GLN A 171 16.87 -4.78 -5.41
N GLN A 172 17.69 -5.40 -6.27
CA GLN A 172 17.19 -6.27 -7.34
C GLN A 172 16.50 -7.51 -6.77
N SER A 173 17.11 -8.15 -5.76
CA SER A 173 16.51 -9.30 -5.07
C SER A 173 15.16 -8.94 -4.44
N LEU A 174 15.08 -7.79 -3.76
CA LEU A 174 13.82 -7.32 -3.16
C LEU A 174 12.75 -7.04 -4.20
N ASN A 175 13.11 -6.45 -5.35
CA ASN A 175 12.16 -6.24 -6.45
C ASN A 175 11.67 -7.57 -7.02
N ASP A 176 12.56 -8.55 -7.23
CA ASP A 176 12.20 -9.88 -7.72
C ASP A 176 11.25 -10.62 -6.75
N ASP A 177 11.49 -10.52 -5.44
CA ASP A 177 10.62 -11.07 -4.42
C ASP A 177 9.27 -10.32 -4.34
N ALA A 178 9.33 -8.98 -4.39
CA ALA A 178 8.16 -8.10 -4.41
C ALA A 178 7.27 -8.32 -5.64
N ASP A 179 7.84 -8.85 -6.73
CA ASP A 179 7.16 -9.16 -7.98
C ASP A 179 6.02 -10.20 -7.81
N SER A 180 6.05 -10.97 -6.72
CA SER A 180 4.95 -11.86 -6.33
C SER A 180 3.76 -11.13 -5.68
N PHE A 181 3.98 -9.94 -5.12
CA PHE A 181 3.00 -9.14 -4.36
C PHE A 181 2.22 -8.16 -5.23
N LYS A 182 1.62 -8.67 -6.30
CA LYS A 182 0.86 -7.88 -7.27
C LYS A 182 -0.54 -7.48 -6.81
N TRP A 183 -1.07 -8.17 -5.81
CA TRP A 183 -2.43 -8.01 -5.30
C TRP A 183 -2.43 -7.46 -3.87
N TRP A 184 -3.12 -6.34 -3.69
CA TRP A 184 -3.34 -5.71 -2.40
C TRP A 184 -4.73 -6.08 -1.85
N PRO A 185 -4.85 -6.80 -0.72
CA PRO A 185 -6.14 -7.14 -0.14
C PRO A 185 -6.83 -5.89 0.44
N VAL A 186 -8.14 -5.79 0.20
CA VAL A 186 -8.97 -4.70 0.66
C VAL A 186 -10.09 -5.24 1.52
N ILE A 187 -10.13 -4.78 2.78
CA ILE A 187 -11.20 -5.06 3.73
C ILE A 187 -11.71 -3.72 4.22
N SER A 188 -13.03 -3.51 4.18
CA SER A 188 -13.66 -2.32 4.75
C SER A 188 -14.97 -2.64 5.42
N VAL A 189 -15.25 -1.90 6.49
CA VAL A 189 -16.54 -1.85 7.17
C VAL A 189 -16.93 -0.38 7.34
N GLY A 190 -18.22 -0.08 7.30
CA GLY A 190 -18.67 1.31 7.38
C GLY A 190 -20.17 1.44 7.61
N VAL A 191 -20.61 2.68 7.79
CA VAL A 191 -22.02 3.05 7.92
C VAL A 191 -22.40 3.86 6.69
N THR A 192 -23.53 3.52 6.08
CA THR A 192 -24.09 4.21 4.92
C THR A 192 -25.35 4.97 5.33
N TYR A 193 -25.43 6.23 4.92
CA TYR A 193 -26.64 7.03 5.06
C TYR A 193 -27.32 7.24 3.70
N LYS A 194 -28.57 6.80 3.58
CA LYS A 194 -29.42 7.06 2.41
C LYS A 194 -30.25 8.32 2.67
N PHE A 195 -30.16 9.29 1.76
CA PHE A 195 -30.96 10.51 1.72
C PHE A 195 -32.07 10.42 0.67
#